data_AF-A0A7S4G6M3-F1
#
_entry.id   AF-A0A7S4G6M3-F1
#
_cell.length_a   1.000
_cell.length_b   1.000
_cell.length_c   1.000
_cell.angle_alpha   90.00
_cell.angle_beta   90.00
_cell.angle_gamma   90.00
#
_symmetry.space_group_name_H-M   'P 1'
#
loop_
_entity.id
_entity.type
_entity.pdbx_description
1 polymer ?
#
loop_
_entity_poly.entity_id
_entity_poly.type
_entity_poly.pdbx_seq_one_letter_code
_entity_poly.pdbx_strand_id
1 'polypeptide(L)'
;TPRGSPRGRARISAGDIQDDEMRFLQPSSRGAMGQVLFPTAWSHLPYLLPRLLQIVLIMAIMALNMRLWNLFLGSPFFTLEYRPPSPLNHTPGIYALAGMIGFFESTLLVSMPLLLLVTKWLVVGKWRKTDPSEYFGMQTLTCRQYFAFMGAPVWYGGRQLWQPRFYGTRFQNLWYRAMGSKVGRGVLIFSNGVEDYDALTIEDDVAVGHGCFVIGHIFEGKGLAFGEITLGAGTTVLTDRQVWPGAVTAAGAVVSGTGPPIRNYHSGIRLDTCRI
;
A
#
# COMPACT_ATOMS: atom_id res chain seq x y z
N THR A 1 4.78 6.10 70.73
CA THR A 1 5.53 6.81 69.67
C THR A 1 6.67 5.91 69.24
N PRO A 2 6.93 5.64 67.94
CA PRO A 2 7.07 6.66 66.89
C PRO A 2 6.65 6.26 65.43
N ARG A 3 6.69 7.29 64.56
CA ARG A 3 7.07 7.34 63.12
C ARG A 3 6.15 6.76 62.03
N GLY A 4 5.52 7.69 61.32
CA GLY A 4 4.94 7.49 59.99
C GLY A 4 5.99 7.40 58.87
N SER A 5 5.62 6.74 57.78
CA SER A 5 6.40 6.61 56.56
C SER A 5 5.90 7.57 55.46
N PRO A 6 6.77 8.14 54.61
CA PRO A 6 6.38 9.10 53.59
C PRO A 6 5.93 8.40 52.30
N ARG A 7 4.76 8.79 51.78
CA ARG A 7 4.33 8.47 50.40
C ARG A 7 5.10 9.35 49.42
N GLY A 8 6.10 8.78 48.73
CA GLY A 8 6.73 9.41 47.58
C GLY A 8 5.83 9.33 46.34
N ARG A 9 5.19 10.45 45.96
CA ARG A 9 4.68 10.65 44.60
C ARG A 9 5.88 10.99 43.72
N ALA A 10 6.29 10.09 42.83
CA ALA A 10 7.19 10.44 41.74
C ALA A 10 6.41 11.37 40.78
N ARG A 11 6.70 12.67 40.85
CA ARG A 11 6.35 13.63 39.79
C ARG A 11 7.40 13.45 38.70
N ILE A 12 7.00 12.87 37.58
CA ILE A 12 7.79 12.98 36.34
C ILE A 12 7.55 14.42 35.85
N SER A 13 8.60 15.22 35.81
CA SER A 13 8.51 16.59 35.33
C SER A 13 8.54 16.59 33.80
N ALA A 14 7.90 17.58 33.17
CA ALA A 14 7.93 17.72 31.71
C ALA A 14 9.36 17.88 31.13
N GLY A 15 10.36 18.18 31.96
CA GLY A 15 11.77 18.22 31.56
C GLY A 15 12.40 16.83 31.35
N ASP A 16 11.93 15.81 32.07
CA ASP A 16 12.52 14.46 32.00
C ASP A 16 12.21 13.75 30.66
N ILE A 17 11.12 14.15 29.98
CA ILE A 17 10.75 13.64 28.66
C ILE A 17 11.56 14.34 27.55
N GLN A 18 11.90 15.61 27.74
CA GLN A 18 12.68 16.38 26.77
C GLN A 18 14.17 15.97 26.75
N ASP A 19 14.74 15.60 27.89
CA ASP A 19 16.14 15.17 27.96
C ASP A 19 16.38 13.79 27.33
N ASP A 20 15.39 12.89 27.39
CA ASP A 20 15.49 11.57 26.75
C ASP A 20 15.30 11.67 25.23
N GLU A 21 14.38 12.51 24.72
CA GLU A 21 14.23 12.78 23.28
C GLU A 21 15.45 13.51 22.69
N MET A 22 16.10 14.42 23.44
CA MET A 22 17.27 15.15 22.94
C MET A 22 18.57 14.32 22.95
N ARG A 23 18.66 13.24 23.73
CA ARG A 23 19.78 12.28 23.63
C ARG A 23 19.74 11.47 22.33
N PHE A 24 18.57 11.26 21.74
CA PHE A 24 18.43 10.59 20.44
C PHE A 24 18.87 11.46 19.25
N LEU A 25 19.01 12.78 19.45
CA LEU A 25 19.36 13.74 18.39
C LEU A 25 20.83 14.20 18.41
N GLN A 26 21.64 13.75 19.37
CA GLN A 26 23.07 14.06 19.36
C GLN A 26 23.85 12.94 18.66
N PRO A 27 24.52 13.22 17.51
CA PRO A 27 25.39 12.25 16.88
C PRO A 27 26.56 11.99 17.83
N SER A 28 26.60 10.81 18.44
CA SER A 28 27.72 10.40 19.25
C SER A 28 28.96 10.30 18.37
N SER A 29 29.94 11.14 18.68
CA SER A 29 31.34 11.10 18.23
C SER A 29 31.60 11.42 16.75
N ARG A 30 32.54 12.36 16.57
CA ARG A 30 33.13 12.83 15.31
C ARG A 30 33.89 11.74 14.49
N GLY A 31 33.64 10.46 14.74
CA GLY A 31 34.18 9.33 13.98
C GLY A 31 33.17 8.63 13.04
N ALA A 32 31.86 8.89 13.18
CA ALA A 32 30.83 8.18 12.40
C ALA A 32 30.49 8.82 11.05
N MET A 33 30.99 10.03 10.76
CA MET A 33 30.68 10.72 9.50
C MET A 33 31.44 10.14 8.31
N GLY A 34 32.49 9.35 8.55
CA GLY A 34 33.27 8.63 7.53
C GLY A 34 32.69 7.27 7.11
N GLN A 35 31.68 6.75 7.81
CA GLN A 35 31.02 5.46 7.47
C GLN A 35 29.62 5.62 6.86
N VAL A 36 29.13 6.85 6.71
CA VAL A 36 27.98 7.18 5.84
C VAL A 36 28.48 7.52 4.42
N LEU A 37 29.70 7.12 4.08
CA LEU A 37 30.18 7.11 2.71
C LEU A 37 29.50 5.94 2.00
N PHE A 38 28.56 6.28 1.13
CA PHE A 38 27.93 5.43 0.14
C PHE A 38 28.90 4.30 -0.26
N PRO A 39 28.60 3.03 0.07
CA PRO A 39 29.43 1.95 -0.41
C PRO A 39 29.48 2.09 -1.95
N THR A 40 30.64 1.79 -2.54
CA THR A 40 30.95 2.01 -3.97
C THR A 40 29.73 1.76 -4.89
N ALA A 41 29.60 2.47 -6.01
CA ALA A 41 28.45 2.35 -6.93
C ALA A 41 28.03 0.89 -7.22
N TRP A 42 28.98 -0.05 -7.19
CA TRP A 42 28.81 -1.49 -7.28
C TRP A 42 27.93 -2.12 -6.19
N SER A 43 28.03 -1.65 -4.95
CA SER A 43 27.13 -2.06 -3.87
C SER A 43 25.68 -1.73 -4.17
N HIS A 44 25.43 -0.75 -5.07
CA HIS A 44 24.09 -0.36 -5.50
C HIS A 44 23.53 -1.16 -6.68
N LEU A 45 24.38 -1.97 -7.33
CA LEU A 45 24.03 -2.68 -8.56
C LEU A 45 22.85 -3.66 -8.40
N PRO A 46 22.76 -4.46 -7.30
CA PRO A 46 21.60 -5.30 -7.05
C PRO A 46 20.29 -4.53 -6.86
N TYR A 47 20.36 -3.21 -6.56
CA TYR A 47 19.19 -2.34 -6.38
C TYR A 47 18.78 -1.61 -7.66
N LEU A 48 19.77 -1.23 -8.49
CA LEU A 48 19.51 -0.56 -9.76
C LEU A 48 18.89 -1.51 -10.76
N LEU A 49 19.32 -2.78 -10.78
CA LEU A 49 18.87 -3.74 -11.78
C LEU A 49 17.34 -3.95 -11.80
N PRO A 50 16.66 -4.19 -10.65
CA PRO A 50 15.19 -4.32 -10.66
C PRO A 50 14.47 -3.02 -11.03
N ARG A 51 15.07 -1.86 -10.71
CA ARG A 51 14.49 -0.55 -11.05
C ARG A 51 14.65 -0.21 -12.53
N LEU A 52 15.79 -0.54 -13.12
CA LEU A 52 16.02 -0.45 -14.56
C LEU A 52 15.08 -1.42 -15.30
N LEU A 53 14.95 -2.65 -14.80
CA LEU A 53 13.97 -3.61 -15.33
C LEU A 53 12.55 -3.05 -15.28
N GLN A 54 12.14 -2.47 -14.15
CA GLN A 54 10.83 -1.84 -14.02
C GLN A 54 10.64 -0.68 -15.01
N ILE A 55 11.63 0.20 -15.19
CA ILE A 55 11.56 1.31 -16.16
C ILE A 55 11.43 0.75 -17.59
N VAL A 56 12.21 -0.26 -17.94
CA VAL A 56 12.13 -0.93 -19.24
C VAL A 56 10.75 -1.57 -19.44
N LEU A 57 10.18 -2.24 -18.43
CA LEU A 57 8.84 -2.81 -18.48
C LEU A 57 7.76 -1.73 -18.64
N ILE A 58 7.86 -0.63 -17.91
CA ILE A 58 6.96 0.54 -18.06
C ILE A 58 7.03 1.06 -19.49
N MET A 59 8.24 1.28 -20.02
CA MET A 59 8.43 1.78 -21.38
C MET A 59 7.91 0.80 -22.42
N ALA A 60 8.14 -0.50 -22.25
CA ALA A 60 7.66 -1.53 -23.17
C ALA A 60 6.13 -1.62 -23.19
N ILE A 61 5.48 -1.61 -22.02
CA ILE A 61 4.02 -1.62 -21.93
C ILE A 61 3.42 -0.33 -22.47
N MET A 62 4.01 0.83 -22.16
CA MET A 62 3.55 2.10 -22.71
C MET A 62 3.71 2.13 -24.24
N ALA A 63 4.82 1.63 -24.78
CA ALA A 63 5.03 1.54 -26.22
C ALA A 63 4.05 0.55 -26.89
N LEU A 64 3.75 -0.59 -26.25
CA LEU A 64 2.73 -1.52 -26.72
C LEU A 64 1.35 -0.86 -26.72
N ASN A 65 0.98 -0.16 -25.65
CA ASN A 65 -0.26 0.60 -25.59
C ASN A 65 -0.34 1.65 -26.71
N MET A 66 0.73 2.40 -26.96
CA MET A 66 0.81 3.37 -28.06
C MET A 66 0.67 2.70 -29.43
N ARG A 67 1.21 1.49 -29.62
CA ARG A 67 1.03 0.71 -30.85
C ARG A 67 -0.39 0.20 -31.03
N LEU A 68 -1.01 -0.32 -29.97
CA LEU A 68 -2.42 -0.72 -29.98
C LEU A 68 -3.33 0.49 -30.29
N TRP A 69 -2.97 1.65 -29.76
CA TRP A 69 -3.58 2.93 -30.08
C TRP A 69 -3.46 3.30 -31.55
N ASN A 70 -2.26 3.22 -32.12
CA ASN A 70 -2.05 3.52 -33.53
C ASN A 70 -2.80 2.55 -34.45
N LEU A 71 -2.90 1.27 -34.08
CA LEU A 71 -3.69 0.29 -34.82
C LEU A 71 -5.18 0.59 -34.76
N PHE A 72 -5.68 1.01 -33.59
CA PHE A 72 -7.08 1.41 -33.43
C PHE A 72 -7.40 2.68 -34.24
N LEU A 73 -6.56 3.71 -34.14
CA LEU A 73 -6.67 4.95 -34.92
C LEU A 73 -6.56 4.73 -36.42
N GLY A 74 -5.68 3.81 -36.84
CA GLY A 74 -5.49 3.44 -38.25
C GLY A 74 -6.56 2.48 -38.78
N SER A 75 -7.51 2.05 -37.95
CA SER A 75 -8.52 1.08 -38.36
C SER A 75 -9.54 1.69 -39.34
N PRO A 76 -10.16 0.86 -40.20
CA PRO A 76 -11.17 1.30 -41.17
C PRO A 76 -12.37 2.03 -40.56
N PHE A 77 -12.63 1.81 -39.25
CA PHE A 77 -13.65 2.56 -38.49
C PHE A 77 -13.41 4.08 -38.49
N PHE A 78 -12.16 4.53 -38.68
CA PHE A 78 -11.78 5.95 -38.71
C PHE A 78 -11.32 6.43 -40.09
N THR A 79 -10.87 5.51 -40.97
CA THR A 79 -10.29 5.87 -42.28
C THR A 79 -11.25 5.71 -43.46
N LEU A 80 -12.35 4.97 -43.32
CA LEU A 80 -13.39 4.88 -44.35
C LEU A 80 -14.27 6.13 -44.30
N GLU A 81 -13.88 7.12 -45.11
CA GLU A 81 -14.69 8.18 -45.70
C GLU A 81 -15.86 8.69 -44.84
N TYR A 82 -15.53 9.53 -43.86
CA TYR A 82 -16.48 10.42 -43.20
C TYR A 82 -17.02 11.43 -44.24
N ARG A 83 -18.04 11.03 -45.01
CA ARG A 83 -18.80 11.94 -45.86
C ARG A 83 -20.01 12.41 -45.06
N PRO A 84 -19.94 13.54 -44.34
CA PRO A 84 -21.06 14.01 -43.55
C PRO A 84 -22.24 14.28 -44.49
N PRO A 85 -23.45 13.72 -44.25
CA PRO A 85 -24.60 13.97 -45.11
C PRO A 85 -25.07 15.44 -45.06
N SER A 86 -24.61 16.22 -44.09
CA SER A 86 -24.89 17.65 -43.95
C SER A 86 -23.91 18.30 -42.96
N PRO A 87 -23.66 19.61 -43.04
CA PRO A 87 -22.85 20.36 -42.06
C PRO A 87 -23.44 20.40 -40.64
N LEU A 88 -24.63 19.83 -40.42
CA LEU A 88 -25.32 19.74 -39.13
C LEU A 88 -25.23 18.34 -38.47
N ASN A 89 -24.73 17.32 -39.18
CA ASN A 89 -24.63 15.95 -38.66
C ASN A 89 -23.24 15.67 -38.07
N HIS A 90 -23.03 16.10 -36.82
CA HIS A 90 -21.81 15.83 -36.04
C HIS A 90 -21.82 14.46 -35.31
N THR A 91 -22.94 13.75 -35.36
CA THR A 91 -23.17 12.50 -34.61
C THR A 91 -22.09 11.43 -34.83
N PRO A 92 -21.61 11.16 -36.07
CA PRO A 92 -20.60 10.14 -36.28
C PRO A 92 -19.22 10.51 -35.68
N GLY A 93 -18.88 11.80 -35.64
CA GLY A 93 -17.64 12.29 -35.01
C GLY A 93 -17.68 12.16 -33.48
N ILE A 94 -18.86 12.32 -32.88
CA ILE A 94 -19.06 12.12 -31.43
C ILE A 94 -18.89 10.65 -31.06
N TYR A 95 -19.45 9.72 -31.83
CA TYR A 95 -19.26 8.28 -31.58
C TYR A 95 -17.80 7.84 -31.77
N ALA A 96 -17.11 8.38 -32.78
CA ALA A 96 -15.69 8.16 -32.99
C ALA A 96 -14.86 8.64 -31.79
N LEU A 97 -15.11 9.86 -31.30
CA LEU A 97 -14.46 10.41 -30.12
C LEU A 97 -14.75 9.60 -28.85
N ALA A 98 -16.01 9.20 -28.64
CA ALA A 98 -16.39 8.36 -27.49
C ALA A 98 -15.72 6.98 -27.55
N GLY A 99 -15.63 6.38 -28.73
CA GLY A 99 -14.90 5.12 -28.96
C GLY A 99 -13.40 5.26 -28.68
N MET A 100 -12.79 6.38 -29.06
CA MET A 100 -11.39 6.69 -28.74
C MET A 100 -11.16 6.80 -27.23
N ILE A 101 -12.02 7.54 -26.52
CA ILE A 101 -11.92 7.65 -25.06
C ILE A 101 -12.10 6.28 -24.40
N GLY A 102 -13.12 5.52 -24.81
CA GLY A 102 -13.37 4.17 -24.27
C GLY A 102 -12.20 3.21 -24.48
N PHE A 103 -11.57 3.24 -25.66
CA PHE A 103 -10.39 2.43 -25.95
C PHE A 103 -9.16 2.87 -25.13
N PHE A 104 -9.00 4.19 -24.90
CA PHE A 104 -7.93 4.72 -24.03
C PHE A 104 -8.08 4.17 -22.62
N GLU A 105 -9.28 4.33 -22.07
CA GLU A 105 -9.59 3.94 -20.71
C GLU A 105 -9.47 2.43 -20.53
N SER A 106 -9.98 1.62 -21.47
CA SER A 106 -9.87 0.15 -21.39
C SER A 106 -8.41 -0.30 -21.38
N THR A 107 -7.57 0.34 -22.19
CA THR A 107 -6.14 0.03 -22.27
C THR A 107 -5.45 0.31 -20.94
N LEU A 108 -5.68 1.48 -20.34
CA LEU A 108 -5.13 1.82 -19.02
C LEU A 108 -5.68 0.92 -17.91
N LEU A 109 -6.97 0.56 -17.98
CA LEU A 109 -7.64 -0.30 -17.02
C LEU A 109 -7.04 -1.71 -16.98
N VAL A 110 -6.48 -2.19 -18.09
CA VAL A 110 -5.88 -3.55 -18.17
C VAL A 110 -4.37 -3.49 -18.02
N SER A 111 -3.67 -2.58 -18.70
CA SER A 111 -2.21 -2.59 -18.74
C SER A 111 -1.56 -2.19 -17.41
N MET A 112 -2.15 -1.24 -16.67
CA MET A 112 -1.59 -0.75 -15.40
C MET A 112 -1.59 -1.79 -14.29
N PRO A 113 -2.70 -2.48 -13.98
CA PRO A 113 -2.67 -3.54 -12.97
C PRO A 113 -1.78 -4.71 -13.40
N LEU A 114 -1.74 -5.06 -14.69
CA LEU A 114 -0.83 -6.11 -15.18
C LEU A 114 0.63 -5.73 -14.95
N LEU A 115 1.02 -4.50 -15.28
CA LEU A 115 2.38 -3.99 -15.02
C LEU A 115 2.71 -4.03 -13.53
N LEU A 116 1.78 -3.64 -12.66
CA LEU A 116 1.96 -3.72 -11.21
C LEU A 116 2.13 -5.15 -10.71
N LEU A 117 1.29 -6.06 -11.18
CA LEU A 117 1.33 -7.46 -10.81
C LEU A 117 2.67 -8.07 -11.23
N VAL A 118 3.07 -7.90 -12.50
CA VAL A 118 4.33 -8.40 -13.04
C VAL A 118 5.52 -7.80 -12.27
N THR A 119 5.50 -6.49 -12.04
CA THR A 119 6.59 -5.82 -11.31
C THR A 119 6.66 -6.32 -9.87
N LYS A 120 5.54 -6.46 -9.14
CA LYS A 120 5.52 -6.99 -7.77
C LYS A 120 6.18 -8.37 -7.73
N TRP A 121 5.81 -9.27 -8.63
CA TRP A 121 6.33 -10.63 -8.60
C TRP A 121 7.77 -10.77 -9.10
N LEU A 122 8.19 -9.98 -10.10
CA LEU A 122 9.56 -10.03 -10.63
C LEU A 122 10.58 -9.27 -9.79
N VAL A 123 10.20 -8.11 -9.21
CA VAL A 123 11.14 -7.20 -8.52
C VAL A 123 11.17 -7.46 -7.01
N VAL A 124 10.01 -7.69 -6.41
CA VAL A 124 9.87 -7.83 -4.96
C VAL A 124 9.71 -9.29 -4.56
N GLY A 125 8.89 -10.06 -5.28
CA GLY A 125 8.48 -11.39 -4.87
C GLY A 125 7.56 -11.36 -3.65
N LYS A 126 7.71 -12.32 -2.74
CA LYS A 126 6.97 -12.34 -1.46
C LYS A 126 7.77 -11.60 -0.39
N TRP A 127 7.11 -10.73 0.38
CA TRP A 127 7.71 -10.14 1.57
C TRP A 127 8.11 -11.24 2.54
N ARG A 128 9.30 -11.10 3.13
CA ARG A 128 9.72 -11.98 4.22
C ARG A 128 8.92 -11.60 5.45
N LYS A 129 8.01 -12.48 5.84
CA LYS A 129 7.21 -12.35 7.05
C LYS A 129 8.11 -12.58 8.25
N THR A 130 8.22 -11.58 9.10
CA THR A 130 9.00 -11.62 10.33
C THR A 130 8.11 -11.26 11.50
N ASP A 131 8.61 -11.46 12.72
CA ASP A 131 7.97 -10.85 13.89
C ASP A 131 7.97 -9.32 13.70
N PRO A 132 6.88 -8.60 14.06
CA PRO A 132 6.84 -7.13 14.02
C PRO A 132 7.97 -6.42 14.79
N SER A 133 8.70 -7.13 15.65
CA SER A 133 9.89 -6.65 16.37
C SER A 133 11.20 -6.75 15.58
N GLU A 134 11.22 -7.43 14.42
CA GLU A 134 12.40 -7.54 13.56
C GLU A 134 12.42 -6.43 12.51
N TYR A 135 13.43 -5.55 12.59
CA TYR A 135 13.59 -4.43 11.66
C TYR A 135 14.59 -4.73 10.55
N PHE A 136 14.15 -4.55 9.32
CA PHE A 136 14.97 -4.40 8.14
C PHE A 136 15.56 -3.00 8.09
N GLY A 137 16.82 -2.86 8.52
CA GLY A 137 17.53 -1.57 8.44
C GLY A 137 17.56 -0.99 7.01
N MET A 138 17.72 0.33 6.89
CA MET A 138 17.69 1.06 5.61
C MET A 138 18.72 0.57 4.56
N GLN A 139 19.78 -0.10 5.00
CA GLN A 139 20.80 -0.68 4.13
C GLN A 139 20.40 -2.03 3.53
N THR A 140 19.34 -2.65 4.05
CA THR A 140 18.89 -3.97 3.58
C THR A 140 18.21 -3.87 2.22
N LEU A 141 18.36 -4.93 1.41
CA LEU A 141 17.70 -5.05 0.12
C LEU A 141 16.18 -4.96 0.24
N THR A 142 15.59 -5.60 1.26
CA THR A 142 14.14 -5.59 1.51
C THR A 142 13.58 -4.18 1.68
N CYS A 143 14.20 -3.37 2.56
CA CYS A 143 13.74 -2.01 2.83
C CYS A 143 13.85 -1.11 1.58
N ARG A 144 14.95 -1.25 0.82
CA ARG A 144 15.15 -0.49 -0.42
C ARG A 144 14.19 -0.91 -1.54
N GLN A 145 13.92 -2.21 -1.69
CA GLN A 145 12.92 -2.72 -2.64
C GLN A 145 11.51 -2.23 -2.30
N TYR A 146 11.18 -2.18 -1.00
CA TYR A 146 9.91 -1.63 -0.52
C TYR A 146 9.72 -0.17 -0.94
N PHE A 147 10.68 0.71 -0.62
CA PHE A 147 10.58 2.12 -1.02
C PHE A 147 10.62 2.31 -2.55
N ALA A 148 11.37 1.49 -3.27
CA ALA A 148 11.37 1.53 -4.73
C ALA A 148 10.01 1.15 -5.33
N PHE A 149 9.35 0.14 -4.76
CA PHE A 149 8.04 -0.33 -5.20
C PHE A 149 6.93 0.68 -4.85
N MET A 150 6.86 1.12 -3.59
CA MET A 150 5.86 2.07 -3.10
C MET A 150 6.05 3.46 -3.71
N GLY A 151 7.30 3.87 -3.96
CA GLY A 151 7.65 5.14 -4.58
C GLY A 151 7.45 5.17 -6.10
N ALA A 152 7.11 4.05 -6.74
CA ALA A 152 6.98 4.00 -8.19
C ALA A 152 5.69 4.70 -8.65
N PRO A 153 5.73 5.53 -9.71
CA PRO A 153 4.53 6.18 -10.26
C PRO A 153 3.42 5.20 -10.62
N VAL A 154 3.79 4.00 -11.05
CA VAL A 154 2.85 2.93 -11.38
C VAL A 154 2.05 2.47 -10.15
N TRP A 155 2.68 2.44 -8.96
CA TRP A 155 2.00 2.07 -7.71
C TRP A 155 0.97 3.13 -7.32
N TYR A 156 1.36 4.41 -7.37
CA TYR A 156 0.46 5.53 -7.16
C TYR A 156 -0.70 5.54 -8.16
N GLY A 157 -0.43 5.36 -9.45
CA GLY A 157 -1.47 5.30 -10.48
C GLY A 157 -2.44 4.14 -10.26
N GLY A 158 -1.93 2.95 -9.93
CA GLY A 158 -2.77 1.79 -9.63
C GLY A 158 -3.62 1.99 -8.38
N ARG A 159 -3.03 2.49 -7.29
CA ARG A 159 -3.74 2.70 -6.02
C ARG A 159 -4.77 3.83 -6.09
N GLN A 160 -4.40 4.97 -6.67
CA GLN A 160 -5.21 6.20 -6.59
C GLN A 160 -6.21 6.31 -7.72
N LEU A 161 -5.86 5.83 -8.92
CA LEU A 161 -6.74 5.93 -10.07
C LEU A 161 -7.47 4.60 -10.26
N TRP A 162 -6.74 3.50 -10.34
CA TRP A 162 -7.31 2.23 -10.80
C TRP A 162 -8.17 1.51 -9.74
N GLN A 163 -7.64 1.26 -8.53
CA GLN A 163 -8.34 0.50 -7.48
C GLN A 163 -9.70 1.05 -7.06
N PRO A 164 -9.92 2.38 -6.91
CA PRO A 164 -11.20 2.91 -6.46
C PRO A 164 -12.38 2.54 -7.36
N ARG A 165 -12.13 2.23 -8.64
CA ARG A 165 -13.15 1.79 -9.60
C ARG A 165 -13.76 0.42 -9.26
N PHE A 166 -13.10 -0.36 -8.41
CA PHE A 166 -13.47 -1.74 -8.10
C PHE A 166 -13.84 -1.95 -6.63
N TYR A 167 -13.98 -0.90 -5.83
CA TYR A 167 -14.39 -1.00 -4.43
C TYR A 167 -15.66 -1.82 -4.24
N GLY A 168 -15.64 -2.70 -3.23
CA GLY A 168 -16.74 -3.60 -2.91
C GLY A 168 -17.01 -4.69 -3.95
N THR A 169 -16.22 -4.77 -5.03
CA THR A 169 -16.42 -5.79 -6.07
C THR A 169 -15.59 -7.04 -5.82
N ARG A 170 -16.02 -8.16 -6.40
CA ARG A 170 -15.24 -9.41 -6.41
C ARG A 170 -13.90 -9.27 -7.14
N PHE A 171 -13.79 -8.30 -8.04
CA PHE A 171 -12.58 -8.04 -8.80
C PHE A 171 -11.47 -7.47 -7.90
N GLN A 172 -11.81 -6.61 -6.94
CA GLN A 172 -10.87 -6.15 -5.91
C GLN A 172 -10.29 -7.32 -5.11
N ASN A 173 -11.14 -8.28 -4.74
CA ASN A 173 -10.70 -9.47 -4.02
C ASN A 173 -9.78 -10.36 -4.87
N LEU A 174 -10.08 -10.50 -6.16
CA LEU A 174 -9.20 -11.22 -7.09
C LEU A 174 -7.85 -10.53 -7.23
N TRP A 175 -7.84 -9.20 -7.36
CA TRP A 175 -6.63 -8.40 -7.39
C TRP A 175 -5.78 -8.61 -6.14
N TYR A 176 -6.37 -8.59 -4.95
CA TYR A 176 -5.63 -8.79 -3.69
C TYR A 176 -5.04 -10.19 -3.59
N ARG A 177 -5.81 -11.22 -4.02
CA ARG A 177 -5.30 -12.60 -4.12
C ARG A 177 -4.13 -12.70 -5.11
N ALA A 178 -4.24 -12.06 -6.27
CA ALA A 178 -3.16 -12.05 -7.27
C ALA A 178 -1.89 -11.35 -6.74
N MET A 179 -2.06 -10.35 -5.87
CA MET A 179 -0.94 -9.67 -5.18
C MET A 179 -0.40 -10.43 -3.96
N GLY A 180 -1.04 -11.54 -3.57
CA GLY A 180 -0.54 -12.47 -2.55
C GLY A 180 -1.43 -12.66 -1.32
N SER A 181 -2.51 -11.89 -1.16
CA SER A 181 -3.40 -11.99 0.00
C SER A 181 -4.19 -13.30 0.03
N LYS A 182 -4.49 -13.76 1.24
CA LYS A 182 -5.52 -14.78 1.46
C LYS A 182 -6.83 -14.07 1.70
N VAL A 183 -7.76 -14.10 0.74
CA VAL A 183 -9.07 -13.41 0.86
C VAL A 183 -10.20 -14.43 0.74
N GLY A 184 -11.08 -14.45 1.74
CA GLY A 184 -12.26 -15.29 1.83
C GLY A 184 -13.40 -14.94 0.86
N ARG A 185 -14.54 -15.61 1.02
CA ARG A 185 -15.79 -15.37 0.31
C ARG A 185 -16.57 -14.23 0.98
N GLY A 186 -17.43 -13.55 0.23
CA GLY A 186 -18.26 -12.47 0.78
C GLY A 186 -17.52 -11.20 1.24
N VAL A 187 -16.19 -11.16 1.11
CA VAL A 187 -15.37 -10.01 1.53
C VAL A 187 -15.69 -8.77 0.71
N LEU A 188 -15.86 -7.64 1.38
CA LEU A 188 -16.08 -6.33 0.77
C LEU A 188 -15.00 -5.35 1.23
N ILE A 189 -14.29 -4.73 0.28
CA ILE A 189 -13.21 -3.78 0.57
C ILE A 189 -13.49 -2.47 -0.15
N PHE A 190 -13.75 -1.41 0.61
CA PHE A 190 -14.07 -0.08 0.10
C PHE A 190 -12.91 0.93 0.22
N SER A 191 -11.69 0.42 0.42
CA SER A 191 -10.49 1.24 0.59
C SER A 191 -9.36 0.84 -0.38
N ASN A 192 -8.53 1.82 -0.74
CA ASN A 192 -7.25 1.64 -1.42
C ASN A 192 -6.04 1.76 -0.46
N GLY A 193 -6.30 1.91 0.84
CA GLY A 193 -5.30 1.93 1.90
C GLY A 193 -4.84 0.54 2.37
N VAL A 194 -5.16 -0.51 1.62
CA VAL A 194 -4.72 -1.87 1.94
C VAL A 194 -3.39 -2.14 1.24
N GLU A 195 -2.37 -2.43 2.02
CA GLU A 195 -0.98 -2.59 1.59
C GLU A 195 -0.44 -3.95 2.03
N ASP A 196 0.77 -4.29 1.57
CA ASP A 196 1.47 -5.53 1.95
C ASP A 196 0.61 -6.79 1.80
N TYR A 197 0.02 -6.93 0.61
CA TYR A 197 -1.00 -7.92 0.32
C TYR A 197 -0.64 -9.35 0.76
N ASP A 198 0.60 -9.79 0.59
CA ASP A 198 1.07 -11.12 0.97
C ASP A 198 1.13 -11.37 2.49
N ALA A 199 1.14 -10.31 3.31
CA ALA A 199 1.03 -10.37 4.77
C ALA A 199 -0.43 -10.38 5.27
N LEU A 200 -1.41 -10.20 4.38
CA LEU A 200 -2.81 -10.05 4.74
C LEU A 200 -3.61 -11.36 4.58
N THR A 201 -4.28 -11.74 5.67
CA THR A 201 -5.29 -12.79 5.70
C THR A 201 -6.63 -12.17 6.05
N ILE A 202 -7.60 -12.30 5.16
CA ILE A 202 -8.99 -11.86 5.33
C ILE A 202 -9.87 -13.09 5.21
N GLU A 203 -10.56 -13.45 6.29
CA GLU A 203 -11.51 -14.56 6.29
C GLU A 203 -12.85 -14.20 5.62
N ASP A 204 -13.81 -15.12 5.68
CA ASP A 204 -15.09 -14.98 5.00
C ASP A 204 -15.95 -13.84 5.61
N ASP A 205 -16.76 -13.20 4.78
CA ASP A 205 -17.75 -12.16 5.15
C ASP A 205 -17.18 -10.94 5.88
N VAL A 206 -15.90 -10.63 5.68
CA VAL A 206 -15.27 -9.43 6.23
C VAL A 206 -15.65 -8.18 5.42
N ALA A 207 -15.99 -7.09 6.11
CA ALA A 207 -16.24 -5.79 5.51
C ALA A 207 -15.19 -4.77 5.96
N VAL A 208 -14.50 -4.14 5.01
CA VAL A 208 -13.55 -3.04 5.25
C VAL A 208 -14.12 -1.75 4.68
N GLY A 209 -14.35 -0.78 5.58
CA GLY A 209 -14.91 0.52 5.26
C GLY A 209 -14.03 1.39 4.37
N HIS A 210 -14.58 2.53 3.96
CA HIS A 210 -13.86 3.51 3.17
C HIS A 210 -12.78 4.23 4.00
N GLY A 211 -11.73 4.73 3.35
CA GLY A 211 -10.65 5.47 4.02
C GLY A 211 -9.82 4.66 5.02
N CYS A 212 -10.03 3.34 5.13
CA CYS A 212 -9.27 2.49 6.03
C CYS A 212 -7.84 2.28 5.52
N PHE A 213 -6.87 2.28 6.43
CA PHE A 213 -5.50 1.89 6.15
C PHE A 213 -5.22 0.54 6.80
N VAL A 214 -4.97 -0.50 6.01
CA VAL A 214 -4.60 -1.83 6.49
C VAL A 214 -3.18 -2.08 6.02
N ILE A 215 -2.21 -1.85 6.90
CA ILE A 215 -0.80 -1.74 6.55
C ILE A 215 -0.02 -2.80 7.31
N GLY A 216 0.58 -3.74 6.57
CA GLY A 216 1.36 -4.86 7.10
C GLY A 216 2.82 -4.53 7.38
N HIS A 217 3.25 -3.29 7.19
CA HIS A 217 4.56 -2.80 7.62
C HIS A 217 4.47 -1.62 8.60
N ILE A 218 5.53 -1.40 9.36
CA ILE A 218 5.80 -0.11 9.97
C ILE A 218 7.23 0.34 9.66
N PHE A 219 7.39 1.64 9.47
CA PHE A 219 8.68 2.29 9.44
C PHE A 219 8.90 3.06 10.76
N GLU A 220 9.84 2.60 11.58
CA GLU A 220 10.28 3.28 12.80
C GLU A 220 11.79 3.54 12.66
N GLY A 221 12.40 4.47 13.40
CA GLY A 221 13.79 4.95 13.19
C GLY A 221 14.91 3.89 13.08
N LYS A 222 14.62 2.61 13.34
CA LYS A 222 15.49 1.44 13.17
C LYS A 222 15.39 0.79 11.78
N GLY A 223 14.35 1.06 11.00
CA GLY A 223 14.09 0.48 9.69
C GLY A 223 12.62 0.10 9.47
N LEU A 224 12.41 -0.83 8.54
CA LEU A 224 11.09 -1.34 8.16
C LEU A 224 10.82 -2.68 8.87
N ALA A 225 9.70 -2.86 9.53
CA ALA A 225 9.27 -4.14 10.08
C ALA A 225 7.98 -4.59 9.38
N PHE A 226 7.89 -5.87 9.03
CA PHE A 226 6.67 -6.45 8.46
C PHE A 226 6.02 -7.38 9.48
N GLY A 227 4.69 -7.37 9.53
CA GLY A 227 3.90 -8.24 10.39
C GLY A 227 2.63 -8.70 9.68
N GLU A 228 2.25 -9.95 9.92
CA GLU A 228 1.00 -10.47 9.37
C GLU A 228 -0.22 -9.79 10.00
N ILE A 229 -1.28 -9.62 9.19
CA ILE A 229 -2.57 -9.13 9.63
C ILE A 229 -3.62 -10.19 9.33
N THR A 230 -4.45 -10.50 10.32
CA THR A 230 -5.55 -11.47 10.20
C THR A 230 -6.87 -10.83 10.59
N LEU A 231 -7.76 -10.69 9.60
CA LEU A 231 -9.15 -10.30 9.79
C LEU A 231 -10.02 -11.55 9.90
N GLY A 232 -10.55 -11.83 11.09
CA GLY A 232 -11.37 -13.02 11.36
C GLY A 232 -12.74 -12.95 10.67
N ALA A 233 -13.38 -14.10 10.48
CA ALA A 233 -14.62 -14.20 9.70
C ALA A 233 -15.72 -13.27 10.24
N GLY A 234 -16.43 -12.56 9.35
CA GLY A 234 -17.48 -11.61 9.73
C GLY A 234 -16.98 -10.32 10.39
N THR A 235 -15.67 -10.07 10.42
CA THR A 235 -15.11 -8.83 10.97
C THR A 235 -15.58 -7.61 10.17
N THR A 236 -15.98 -6.55 10.85
CA THR A 236 -16.31 -5.26 10.23
C THR A 236 -15.33 -4.19 10.69
N VAL A 237 -14.55 -3.67 9.75
CA VAL A 237 -13.68 -2.51 9.94
C VAL A 237 -14.44 -1.26 9.52
N LEU A 238 -14.75 -0.39 10.48
CA LEU A 238 -15.46 0.85 10.19
C LEU A 238 -14.60 1.81 9.35
N THR A 239 -15.24 2.82 8.76
CA THR A 239 -14.60 3.86 7.95
C THR A 239 -13.51 4.61 8.72
N ASP A 240 -12.45 5.01 8.03
CA ASP A 240 -11.33 5.80 8.53
C ASP A 240 -10.59 5.15 9.71
N ARG A 241 -10.46 3.81 9.69
CA ARG A 241 -9.68 3.06 10.69
C ARG A 241 -8.32 2.65 10.16
N GLN A 242 -7.38 2.47 11.09
CA GLN A 242 -6.03 2.02 10.76
C GLN A 242 -5.73 0.68 11.46
N VAL A 243 -5.39 -0.33 10.67
CA VAL A 243 -4.98 -1.68 11.10
C VAL A 243 -3.48 -1.83 10.82
N TRP A 244 -2.70 -2.16 11.85
CA TRP A 244 -1.24 -2.15 11.81
C TRP A 244 -0.65 -3.57 11.87
N PRO A 245 0.66 -3.73 11.62
CA PRO A 245 1.30 -5.03 11.57
C PRO A 245 1.10 -5.82 12.86
N GLY A 246 0.81 -7.12 12.74
CA GLY A 246 0.52 -8.00 13.88
C GLY A 246 -0.94 -7.98 14.34
N ALA A 247 -1.81 -7.15 13.75
CA ALA A 247 -3.21 -7.13 14.11
C ALA A 247 -3.92 -8.45 13.76
N VAL A 248 -4.48 -9.09 14.77
CA VAL A 248 -5.41 -10.22 14.64
C VAL A 248 -6.77 -9.75 15.14
N THR A 249 -7.86 -10.19 14.51
CA THR A 249 -9.22 -9.92 15.00
C THR A 249 -9.97 -11.23 15.14
N ALA A 250 -10.82 -11.30 16.16
CA ALA A 250 -11.70 -12.45 16.36
C ALA A 250 -12.85 -12.44 15.34
N ALA A 251 -13.46 -13.60 15.11
CA ALA A 251 -14.66 -13.68 14.28
C ALA A 251 -15.78 -12.77 14.81
N GLY A 252 -16.47 -12.07 13.91
CA GLY A 252 -17.53 -11.12 14.22
C GLY A 252 -17.07 -9.82 14.88
N ALA A 253 -15.75 -9.56 14.95
CA ALA A 253 -15.24 -8.37 15.60
C ALA A 253 -15.67 -7.10 14.85
N VAL A 254 -16.03 -6.05 15.59
CA VAL A 254 -16.27 -4.72 15.03
C VAL A 254 -15.12 -3.81 15.45
N VAL A 255 -14.27 -3.50 14.48
CA VAL A 255 -13.18 -2.56 14.67
C VAL A 255 -13.73 -1.14 14.62
N SER A 256 -13.94 -0.57 15.80
CA SER A 256 -14.53 0.74 16.03
C SER A 256 -13.66 1.58 17.00
N GLY A 257 -13.92 2.89 17.05
CA GLY A 257 -13.30 3.82 18.01
C GLY A 257 -12.39 4.91 17.42
N THR A 258 -12.37 6.07 18.08
CA THR A 258 -11.31 7.09 17.99
C THR A 258 -10.24 6.70 19.01
N GLY A 259 -9.14 6.11 18.56
CA GLY A 259 -8.07 5.61 19.42
C GLY A 259 -6.80 5.31 18.63
N PRO A 260 -5.69 5.02 19.32
CA PRO A 260 -4.42 4.78 18.68
C PRO A 260 -4.48 3.59 17.70
N PRO A 261 -3.57 3.58 16.72
CA PRO A 261 -3.47 2.55 15.69
C PRO A 261 -3.48 1.11 16.25
N ILE A 262 -4.24 0.23 15.60
CA ILE A 262 -4.53 -1.13 16.10
C ILE A 262 -3.29 -2.01 16.05
N ARG A 263 -2.64 -2.23 17.20
CA ARG A 263 -1.65 -3.31 17.41
C ARG A 263 -2.23 -4.30 18.41
N ASN A 264 -2.43 -5.54 17.97
CA ASN A 264 -2.90 -6.69 18.77
C ASN A 264 -4.33 -6.57 19.35
N TYR A 265 -5.37 -6.95 18.60
CA TYR A 265 -6.66 -7.36 19.21
C TYR A 265 -6.62 -8.86 19.52
N HIS A 266 -6.36 -9.20 20.78
CA HIS A 266 -6.79 -10.49 21.31
C HIS A 266 -8.14 -10.29 21.99
N SER A 267 -9.15 -11.00 21.49
CA SER A 267 -10.50 -11.19 22.04
C SER A 267 -11.45 -9.99 21.98
N GLY A 268 -12.69 -10.27 21.53
CA GLY A 268 -13.79 -9.32 21.57
C GLY A 268 -14.08 -8.85 23.00
N ILE A 269 -14.47 -7.57 23.10
CA ILE A 269 -14.80 -6.78 24.30
C ILE A 269 -13.61 -6.05 24.95
N ARG A 270 -13.75 -4.70 24.92
CA ARG A 270 -13.02 -3.59 25.53
C ARG A 270 -12.08 -3.90 26.72
N LEU A 271 -10.92 -3.24 26.68
CA LEU A 271 -10.20 -2.79 27.88
C LEU A 271 -10.05 -1.25 27.83
N ASP A 272 -11.04 -0.55 28.37
CA ASP A 272 -10.90 0.55 29.34
C ASP A 272 -10.07 1.83 29.07
N THR A 273 -9.47 2.09 27.91
CA THR A 273 -8.62 3.29 27.73
C THR A 273 -8.92 4.12 26.47
N CYS A 274 -10.12 4.71 26.45
CA CYS A 274 -10.32 5.99 25.77
C CYS A 274 -10.39 7.08 26.84
N ARG A 275 -9.23 7.66 27.18
CA ARG A 275 -9.14 9.03 27.70
C ARG A 275 -7.91 9.70 27.11
N ILE A 276 -8.15 10.96 26.72
CA ILE A 276 -7.30 11.97 26.08
C ILE A 276 -5.95 12.08 26.76
#